data_AF-A0A2V8LC08-F1
#
_entry.id   AF-A0A2V8LC08-F1
#
_cell.length_a   1.000
_cell.length_b   1.000
_cell.length_c   1.000
_cell.angle_alpha   90.00
_cell.angle_beta   90.00
_cell.angle_gamma   90.00
#
_symmetry.space_group_name_H-M   'P 1'
#
loop_
_entity.id
_entity.type
_entity.pdbx_description
1 polymer ?
#
loop_
_entity_poly.entity_id
_entity_poly.type
_entity_poly.pdbx_seq_one_letter_code
_entity_poly.pdbx_strand_id
1 'polypeptide(L)' 'MDMSQADNLKEELMTSNPEFREMAREHGRYEQRLSELSALTYPSDEEQLEEVTLKKKKLALKDQMYSLMLQAEKASTAH' A
#
# COMPACT_ATOMS: atom_id res chain seq x y z
N MET A 1 1.88 -0.75 18.37
CA MET A 1 3.04 -0.54 17.49
C MET A 1 3.27 0.96 17.44
N ASP A 2 4.44 1.41 17.87
CA ASP A 2 4.79 2.83 17.91
C ASP A 2 4.74 3.41 16.50
N MET A 3 3.86 4.39 16.28
CA MET A 3 3.58 4.95 14.96
C MET A 3 4.85 5.56 14.33
N SER A 4 5.81 5.98 15.17
CA SER A 4 7.10 6.53 14.78
C SER A 4 8.07 5.45 14.30
N GLN A 5 8.03 4.23 14.84
CA GLN A 5 8.90 3.14 14.37
C GLN A 5 8.48 2.64 12.98
N ALA A 6 7.17 2.56 12.74
CA ALA A 6 6.65 2.19 11.43
C ALA A 6 6.98 3.25 10.36
N ASP A 7 6.95 4.53 10.72
CA ASP A 7 7.29 5.62 9.79
C ASP A 7 8.80 5.65 9.47
N ASN A 8 9.67 5.48 10.47
CA ASN A 8 11.12 5.36 10.23
C ASN A 8 11.47 4.16 9.33
N LEU A 9 10.89 2.98 9.60
CA LEU A 9 11.11 1.79 8.78
C LEU A 9 10.59 1.97 7.35
N LYS A 10 9.45 2.65 7.22
CA LYS A 10 8.89 3.02 5.91
C LYS A 10 9.83 3.98 5.17
N GLU A 11 10.39 5.00 5.81
CA GLU A 11 11.35 5.92 5.17
C GLU A 11 12.63 5.21 4.73
N GLU A 12 13.17 4.32 5.57
CA GLU A 12 14.32 3.48 5.23
C GLU A 12 14.01 2.59 4.03
N LEU A 13 12.86 1.91 4.02
CA LEU A 13 12.41 1.10 2.90
C LEU A 13 12.14 1.91 1.63
N MET A 14 11.59 3.12 1.74
CA MET A 14 11.39 4.00 0.59
C MET A 14 12.72 4.43 -0.05
N THR A 15 13.79 4.51 0.75
CA THR A 15 15.13 4.88 0.30
C THR A 15 15.91 3.68 -0.21
N SER A 16 15.91 2.59 0.55
CA SER A 16 16.72 1.40 0.29
C SER A 16 16.04 0.41 -0.66
N ASN A 17 14.71 0.46 -0.81
CA ASN A 17 13.95 -0.50 -1.60
C ASN A 17 13.09 0.18 -2.68
N PRO A 18 13.54 0.20 -3.95
CA PRO A 18 12.80 0.84 -5.04
C PRO A 18 11.44 0.18 -5.29
N GLU A 19 11.29 -1.11 -5.00
CA GLU A 19 10.02 -1.83 -5.12
C GLU A 19 9.00 -1.29 -4.12
N PHE A 20 9.42 -1.03 -2.87
CA PHE A 20 8.54 -0.45 -1.85
C PHE A 20 8.04 0.94 -2.27
N ARG A 21 8.93 1.75 -2.87
CA ARG A 21 8.57 3.07 -3.40
C ARG A 21 7.55 2.96 -4.53
N GLU A 22 7.69 1.97 -5.40
CA GLU A 22 6.70 1.68 -6.46
C GLU A 22 5.35 1.27 -5.87
N MET A 23 5.34 0.32 -4.92
CA MET A 23 4.12 -0.12 -4.23
C MET A 23 3.41 1.03 -3.53
N ALA A 24 4.14 1.93 -2.86
CA ALA A 24 3.58 3.10 -2.21
C ALA A 24 2.92 4.07 -3.22
N ARG A 25 3.53 4.26 -4.40
CA ARG A 25 2.93 5.06 -5.48
C ARG A 25 1.67 4.42 -6.03
N GLU A 26 1.71 3.12 -6.30
CA GLU A 26 0.56 2.37 -6.80
C GLU A 26 -0.58 2.32 -5.76
N HIS A 27 -0.26 2.19 -4.47
CA HIS A 27 -1.24 2.29 -3.38
C HIS A 27 -1.96 3.64 -3.42
N GLY A 28 -1.23 4.75 -3.53
CA GLY A 28 -1.83 6.08 -3.64
C GLY A 28 -2.71 6.24 -4.89
N ARG A 29 -2.31 5.67 -6.03
CA ARG A 29 -3.14 5.65 -7.24
C ARG A 29 -4.43 4.86 -7.06
N TYR A 30 -4.36 3.68 -6.45
CA TYR A 30 -5.54 2.88 -6.16
C TYR A 30 -6.46 3.56 -5.14
N GLU A 31 -5.90 4.26 -4.14
CA GLU A 31 -6.69 5.06 -3.21
C GLU A 31 -7.43 6.20 -3.89
N GLN A 32 -6.75 6.96 -4.74
CA GLN A 32 -7.39 8.04 -5.49
C GLN A 32 -8.53 7.49 -6.35
N ARG A 33 -8.27 6.41 -7.11
CA ARG A 33 -9.28 5.80 -7.97
C ARG A 33 -10.46 5.23 -7.18
N LEU A 34 -10.20 4.58 -6.05
CA LEU A 34 -11.26 4.12 -5.13
C LEU A 34 -12.06 5.29 -4.57
N SER A 35 -11.42 6.41 -4.26
CA SER A 35 -12.11 7.61 -3.78
C SER A 35 -13.00 8.22 -4.87
N GLU A 36 -12.55 8.22 -6.13
CA GLU A 36 -13.36 8.66 -7.27
C GLU A 36 -14.59 7.76 -7.43
N LEU A 37 -14.40 6.43 -7.45
CA LEU A 37 -15.49 5.46 -7.57
C LEU A 37 -16.47 5.52 -6.40
N SER A 38 -15.96 5.66 -5.18
CA SER A 38 -16.77 5.77 -3.97
C SER A 38 -17.48 7.13 -3.84
N ALA A 39 -17.03 8.16 -4.57
CA ALA A 39 -17.70 9.46 -4.65
C ALA A 39 -18.87 9.44 -5.65
N LEU A 40 -18.94 8.44 -6.54
CA LEU A 40 -20.09 8.25 -7.42
C LEU A 40 -21.31 7.84 -6.60
N THR A 41 -22.40 8.59 -6.75
CA THR A 41 -23.67 8.29 -6.06
C THR A 41 -24.35 7.04 -6.62
N TYR A 42 -24.14 6.75 -7.90
CA TYR A 42 -24.70 5.59 -8.60
C TYR A 42 -23.63 4.96 -9.50
N PRO A 43 -22.68 4.20 -8.94
CA PRO A 43 -21.71 3.47 -9.73
C PRO A 43 -22.40 2.35 -10.53
N SER A 44 -22.01 2.20 -11.78
CA SER A 44 -22.43 1.10 -12.66
C SER A 44 -21.84 -0.24 -12.19
N ASP A 45 -22.37 -1.37 -12.65
CA ASP A 45 -21.85 -2.70 -12.32
C ASP A 45 -20.34 -2.83 -12.59
N GLU A 46 -19.86 -2.26 -13.71
CA GLU A 46 -18.42 -2.21 -14.05
C GLU A 46 -17.61 -1.41 -13.02
N GLU A 47 -18.13 -0.27 -12.57
CA GLU A 47 -17.48 0.60 -11.59
C GLU A 47 -17.42 -0.03 -10.20
N GLN A 48 -18.49 -0.74 -9.79
CA GLN A 48 -18.50 -1.53 -8.56
C GLN A 48 -17.49 -2.69 -8.62
N LEU A 49 -17.40 -3.37 -9.76
CA LEU A 49 -16.46 -4.46 -9.95
C LEU A 49 -15.01 -3.96 -9.99
N GLU A 50 -14.78 -2.80 -10.60
CA GLU A 50 -13.50 -2.08 -10.54
C GLU A 50 -13.15 -1.72 -9.10
N GLU A 51 -14.09 -1.18 -8.31
CA GLU A 51 -13.88 -0.83 -6.90
C GLU A 51 -13.47 -2.04 -6.07
N VAL A 52 -14.18 -3.17 -6.21
CA VAL A 52 -13.85 -4.41 -5.50
C VAL A 52 -12.47 -4.93 -5.91
N THR A 53 -12.16 -4.85 -7.21
CA THR A 53 -10.86 -5.28 -7.74
C THR A 53 -9.72 -4.39 -7.21
N LEU A 54 -9.92 -3.07 -7.18
CA LEU A 54 -8.97 -2.11 -6.63
C LEU A 54 -8.78 -2.30 -5.14
N LYS A 55 -9.84 -2.55 -4.37
CA LYS A 55 -9.74 -2.89 -2.93
C LYS A 55 -8.88 -4.12 -2.70
N LYS A 56 -9.07 -5.18 -3.51
CA LYS A 56 -8.24 -6.40 -3.44
C LYS A 56 -6.78 -6.12 -3.80
N LYS A 57 -6.52 -5.37 -4.87
CA LYS A 57 -5.16 -4.97 -5.27
C LYS A 57 -4.48 -4.13 -4.20
N LYS A 58 -5.20 -3.18 -3.60
CA LYS A 58 -4.73 -2.36 -2.48
C LYS A 58 -4.36 -3.22 -1.28
N LEU A 59 -5.20 -4.21 -0.93
CA LEU A 59 -4.91 -5.15 0.14
C LEU A 59 -3.64 -5.96 -0.15
N ALA A 60 -3.51 -6.50 -1.37
CA ALA A 60 -2.31 -7.23 -1.79
C ALA A 60 -1.05 -6.37 -1.71
N LEU A 61 -1.10 -5.11 -2.17
CA LEU A 61 0.02 -4.17 -2.03
C LEU A 61 0.39 -3.93 -0.56
N LYS A 62 -0.61 -3.79 0.32
CA LYS A 62 -0.38 -3.62 1.75
C LYS A 62 0.30 -4.87 2.35
N ASP A 63 -0.15 -6.07 1.98
CA ASP A 63 0.48 -7.34 2.39
C ASP A 63 1.93 -7.45 1.90
N GLN A 64 2.22 -7.01 0.67
CA GLN A 64 3.59 -6.97 0.15
C GLN A 64 4.46 -5.96 0.89
N MET A 65 3.94 -4.75 1.14
CA MET A 65 4.65 -3.73 1.93
C MET A 65 4.96 -4.23 3.35
N TYR A 66 4.00 -4.93 3.98
CA TYR A 66 4.21 -5.53 5.30
C TYR A 66 5.28 -6.63 5.27
N SER A 67 5.27 -7.46 4.23
CA SER A 67 6.30 -8.50 4.04
C SER A 67 7.70 -7.91 3.87
N LEU A 68 7.82 -6.76 3.21
CA LEU A 68 9.07 -6.02 3.10
C LEU A 68 9.49 -5.38 4.43
N MET A 69 8.55 -4.80 5.17
CA MET A 69 8.77 -4.30 6.53
C MET A 69 9.30 -5.39 7.44
N LEU A 70 8.67 -6.56 7.46
CA LEU A 70 9.11 -7.67 8.30
C LEU A 70 10.53 -8.16 7.93
N GLN A 71 10.88 -8.14 6.64
CA GLN A 71 12.23 -8.48 6.19
C GLN A 71 13.26 -7.42 6.59
N ALA A 72 12.93 -6.14 6.45
CA ALA A 72 13.79 -5.05 6.89
C ALA A 72 13.99 -5.05 8.40
N GLU A 73 12.94 -5.27 9.20
CA GLU A 73 13.08 -5.40 10.67
C GLU A 73 14.03 -6.53 11.05
N LYS A 74 13.97 -7.68 10.35
CA LYS A 74 14.89 -8.79 10.57
C LYS A 74 16.32 -8.47 10.14
N ALA A 75 16.51 -7.72 9.05
CA ALA A 75 17.83 -7.29 8.60
C ALA A 75 18.45 -6.28 9.58
N SER A 76 17.65 -5.33 10.09
CA SER A 76 18.08 -4.27 11.02
C SER A 76 18.30 -4.77 12.46
N THR A 77 17.65 -5.86 12.87
CA THR A 77 17.87 -6.48 14.21
C THR A 77 19.02 -7.49 14.24
N ALA A 78 19.58 -7.86 13.08
CA ALA A 78 20.70 -8.81 12.97
C ALA A 78 22.08 -8.14 12.88
N HIS A 79 22.15 -6.80 12.99
CA HIS A 79 23.40 -6.03 13.02
C HIS A 79 23.67 -5.51 14.44
#